data_AF-A0A2T7SR83-F1
#
_entry.id   AF-A0A2T7SR83-F1
#
_cell.length_a   1.000
_cell.length_b   1.000
_cell.length_c   1.000
_cell.angle_alpha   90.00
_cell.angle_beta   90.00
_cell.angle_gamma   90.00
#
_symmetry.space_group_name_H-M   'P 1'
#
loop_
_entity.id
_entity.type
_entity.pdbx_description
1 polymer ?
#
loop_
_entity_poly.entity_id
_entity_poly.type
_entity_poly.pdbx_seq_one_letter_code
_entity_poly.pdbx_strand_id
1 'polypeptide(L)'
;MSASGTGGINFELPTLFGDLNGDRVLSEREDAALSVTLNAAASDVAGIANKADALSAMGIDHIDLGGSNNVSVSIDQVEANALIHAGLDFAAGDTITLNVDTAASGTHLSNSLKDLNKLGVDAIMVTGGDQINVDLGAGALSANGTGGINFELPTLFGDLNGDRVLSERENAALSVTLNAAASDVAGIANKADALSAMGIDHIDLGGSNNVSVSIDQVEANALIHAGLDFAAGDTITLNVDTAASGTHLSNSLKDLNKLGVDAILVSGGDQINVDLGAGALSASGTGGINFELPTLFGDLNGDRLLSEREDAALSVTLNAAASDVAGIANKADALSAMGIDHIDLGGSNNVSVSIDQVEANALIHAGLDFAAGDTITLNVDTAASGTHLSNSLKDLNKLGVDAIMVTGGDQINVDLGAGALSASGTGGINFELPTLFGDLNGDRVLSEREDAALSVTLNRRSLETWQALPTRQTPCLRWAS
;
A
#
# COMPACT_ATOMS: atom_id res chain seq x y z
N MET A 1 36.09 62.72 -2.74
CA MET A 1 37.19 61.79 -3.07
C MET A 1 36.73 60.41 -2.65
N SER A 2 36.29 59.60 -3.60
CA SER A 2 35.86 58.21 -3.38
C SER A 2 37.09 57.32 -3.22
N ALA A 3 37.21 56.65 -2.08
CA ALA A 3 38.09 55.49 -1.95
C ALA A 3 37.27 54.27 -2.36
N SER A 4 37.35 53.88 -3.63
CA SER A 4 37.01 52.54 -4.08
C SER A 4 38.10 51.61 -3.57
N GLY A 5 37.89 51.02 -2.40
CA GLY A 5 38.76 49.98 -1.87
C GLY A 5 38.65 48.72 -2.73
N THR A 6 39.63 48.50 -3.60
CA THR A 6 39.89 47.24 -4.29
C THR A 6 40.55 46.24 -3.35
N GLY A 7 40.02 46.08 -2.14
CA GLY A 7 40.49 45.11 -1.15
C GLY A 7 39.89 43.73 -1.44
N GLY A 8 40.25 43.13 -2.58
CA GLY A 8 39.95 41.72 -2.82
C GLY A 8 41.02 40.86 -2.17
N ILE A 9 40.61 39.79 -1.47
CA ILE A 9 41.53 38.72 -1.07
C ILE A 9 42.10 38.12 -2.36
N ASN A 10 43.44 37.97 -2.42
CA ASN A 10 44.08 37.30 -3.55
C ASN A 10 43.97 35.79 -3.36
N PHE A 11 43.00 35.17 -4.03
CA PHE A 11 42.78 33.72 -4.06
C PHE A 11 43.83 32.95 -4.88
N GLU A 12 44.84 33.62 -5.46
CA GLU A 12 45.93 32.97 -6.20
C GLU A 12 47.07 32.45 -5.29
N LEU A 13 46.98 32.62 -3.96
CA LEU A 13 47.92 32.03 -3.01
C LEU A 13 47.40 30.64 -2.59
N PRO A 14 48.04 29.53 -2.97
CA PRO A 14 47.67 28.21 -2.47
C PRO A 14 47.88 28.16 -0.96
N THR A 15 46.92 27.55 -0.24
CA THR A 15 47.03 27.05 1.14
C THR A 15 47.50 28.10 2.16
N LEU A 16 46.53 28.79 2.78
CA LEU A 16 46.81 29.80 3.81
C LEU A 16 46.80 29.18 5.22
N PHE A 17 45.89 28.24 5.46
CA PHE A 17 45.73 27.52 6.72
C PHE A 17 46.00 26.02 6.50
N GLY A 18 46.35 25.30 7.57
CA GLY A 18 46.50 23.84 7.53
C GLY A 18 47.79 23.29 6.92
N ASP A 19 48.57 24.04 6.11
CA ASP A 19 49.86 23.58 5.56
C ASP A 19 50.93 23.44 6.66
N LEU A 20 51.00 22.24 7.27
CA LEU A 20 51.90 21.94 8.38
C LEU A 20 53.33 21.68 7.91
N ASN A 21 53.50 21.26 6.66
CA ASN A 21 54.79 20.84 6.13
C ASN A 21 55.48 21.93 5.27
N GLY A 22 54.75 22.96 4.85
CA GLY A 22 55.23 24.13 4.13
C GLY A 22 55.40 23.95 2.62
N ASP A 23 54.85 22.89 2.03
CA ASP A 23 54.95 22.59 0.60
C ASP A 23 53.90 23.31 -0.26
N ARG A 24 53.01 24.09 0.37
CA ARG A 24 51.90 24.84 -0.25
C ARG A 24 50.87 23.97 -0.94
N VAL A 25 50.76 22.71 -0.52
CA VAL A 25 49.75 21.76 -0.97
C VAL A 25 49.05 21.24 0.26
N LEU A 26 47.74 21.42 0.32
CA LEU A 26 46.96 20.94 1.45
C LEU A 26 46.68 19.46 1.23
N SER A 27 47.42 18.60 1.93
CA SER A 27 47.10 17.17 1.93
C SER A 27 45.83 16.90 2.74
N GLU A 28 45.11 15.81 2.46
CA GLU A 28 43.92 15.41 3.24
C GLU A 28 44.19 15.31 4.75
N ARG A 29 45.43 14.93 5.12
CA ARG A 29 45.85 14.85 6.53
C ARG A 29 46.04 16.23 7.16
N GLU A 30 46.48 17.20 6.38
CA GLU A 30 46.69 18.59 6.82
C GLU A 30 45.37 19.33 6.94
N ASP A 31 44.47 19.15 5.98
CA ASP A 31 43.10 19.66 5.99
C ASP A 31 42.35 19.16 7.23
N ALA A 32 42.33 17.84 7.44
CA ALA A 32 41.69 17.23 8.60
C ALA A 32 42.32 17.59 9.96
N ALA A 33 43.53 18.19 9.99
CA ALA A 33 44.21 18.54 11.23
C ALA A 33 43.76 19.90 11.80
N LEU A 34 43.15 20.76 10.98
CA LEU A 34 42.70 22.09 11.38
C LEU A 34 41.36 22.41 10.72
N SER A 35 40.29 22.41 11.51
CA SER A 35 38.98 22.94 11.09
C SER A 35 38.98 24.46 11.20
N VAL A 36 38.69 25.15 10.09
CA VAL A 36 38.67 26.60 9.97
C VAL A 36 37.29 27.08 9.57
N THR A 37 36.75 28.00 10.37
CA THR A 37 35.47 28.67 10.10
C THR A 37 35.71 30.06 9.49
N LEU A 38 35.11 30.31 8.34
CA LEU A 38 35.02 31.62 7.71
C LEU A 38 33.78 32.36 8.21
N ASN A 39 33.99 33.48 8.91
CA ASN A 39 32.90 34.38 9.26
C ASN A 39 32.60 35.30 8.07
N ALA A 40 31.37 35.26 7.58
CA ALA A 40 30.92 36.04 6.43
C ALA A 40 29.57 36.72 6.68
N ALA A 41 29.22 37.70 5.84
CA ALA A 41 27.85 38.21 5.84
C ALA A 41 26.95 37.30 4.99
N ALA A 42 25.66 37.23 5.34
CA ALA A 42 24.65 36.51 4.56
C ALA A 42 24.62 36.93 3.07
N SER A 43 24.94 38.20 2.76
CA SER A 43 25.01 38.71 1.39
C SER A 43 26.17 38.16 0.57
N ASP A 44 27.17 37.55 1.20
CA ASP A 44 28.39 37.10 0.55
C ASP A 44 28.29 35.65 0.04
N VAL A 45 27.23 34.92 0.39
CA VAL A 45 27.08 33.48 0.12
C VAL A 45 27.20 33.14 -1.37
N ALA A 46 26.58 33.91 -2.26
CA ALA A 46 26.75 33.73 -3.70
C ALA A 46 28.22 33.91 -4.14
N GLY A 47 28.94 34.88 -3.55
CA GLY A 47 30.36 35.11 -3.81
C GLY A 47 31.24 33.97 -3.27
N ILE A 48 30.89 33.43 -2.10
CA ILE A 48 31.55 32.29 -1.46
C ILE A 48 31.37 31.03 -2.31
N ALA A 49 30.15 30.72 -2.74
CA ALA A 49 29.88 29.57 -3.61
C ALA A 49 30.67 29.66 -4.93
N ASN A 50 30.74 30.85 -5.54
CA ASN A 50 31.57 31.11 -6.73
C ASN A 50 33.09 30.94 -6.50
N LYS A 51 33.53 30.88 -5.24
CA LYS A 51 34.93 30.73 -4.83
C LYS A 51 35.15 29.50 -3.94
N ALA A 52 34.20 28.56 -3.91
CA ALA A 52 34.20 27.44 -2.98
C ALA A 52 35.51 26.61 -3.07
N ASP A 53 35.91 26.20 -4.27
CA ASP A 53 37.17 25.46 -4.48
C ASP A 53 38.42 26.24 -4.02
N ALA A 54 38.43 27.55 -4.23
CA ALA A 54 39.54 28.39 -3.82
C ALA A 54 39.61 28.56 -2.30
N LEU A 55 38.45 28.64 -1.63
CA LEU A 55 38.35 28.70 -0.18
C LEU A 55 38.74 27.38 0.47
N SER A 56 38.25 26.26 -0.07
CA SER A 56 38.66 24.91 0.32
C SER A 56 40.18 24.72 0.15
N ALA A 57 40.75 25.13 -0.98
CA ALA A 57 42.21 25.12 -1.20
C ALA A 57 43.01 26.05 -0.26
N MET A 58 42.35 26.99 0.43
CA MET A 58 42.97 27.81 1.48
C MET A 58 42.88 27.14 2.87
N GLY A 59 42.20 25.99 2.99
CA GLY A 59 41.94 25.25 4.22
C GLY A 59 40.76 25.82 5.00
N ILE A 60 39.72 26.29 4.32
CA ILE A 60 38.43 26.66 4.95
C ILE A 60 37.51 25.46 4.88
N ASP A 61 36.83 25.15 5.99
CA ASP A 61 35.88 24.05 6.10
C ASP A 61 34.45 24.57 6.29
N HIS A 62 34.27 25.46 7.28
CA HIS A 62 32.95 25.91 7.70
C HIS A 62 32.68 27.37 7.33
N ILE A 63 31.42 27.71 7.09
CA ILE A 63 30.95 29.08 6.85
C ILE A 63 29.99 29.46 7.98
N ASP A 64 30.35 30.46 8.77
CA ASP A 64 29.47 31.08 9.79
C ASP A 64 28.93 32.40 9.22
N LEU A 65 27.61 32.51 9.09
CA LEU A 65 26.96 33.69 8.55
C LEU A 65 26.46 34.59 9.67
N GLY A 66 26.87 35.85 9.67
CA GLY A 66 26.42 36.80 10.69
C GLY A 66 27.12 36.66 12.05
N GLY A 67 28.06 35.72 12.17
CA GLY A 67 28.91 35.53 13.34
C GLY A 67 28.10 35.04 14.54
N SER A 68 27.97 35.88 15.58
CA SER A 68 27.20 35.47 16.76
C SER A 68 25.67 35.53 16.59
N ASN A 69 25.18 35.98 15.43
CA ASN A 69 23.74 36.08 15.16
C ASN A 69 23.33 35.01 14.16
N ASN A 70 22.35 34.19 14.53
CA ASN A 70 21.71 33.28 13.58
C ASN A 70 21.02 34.08 12.48
N VAL A 71 21.33 33.77 11.23
CA VAL A 71 20.68 34.37 10.06
C VAL A 71 19.89 33.32 9.28
N SER A 72 18.97 33.78 8.44
CA SER A 72 18.30 32.93 7.46
C SER A 72 18.78 33.31 6.06
N VAL A 73 19.29 32.33 5.32
CA VAL A 73 19.81 32.51 3.96
C VAL A 73 19.18 31.50 3.03
N SER A 74 18.89 31.96 1.82
CA SER A 74 18.46 31.09 0.75
C SER A 74 19.56 30.96 -0.29
N ILE A 75 19.79 29.74 -0.75
CA ILE A 75 20.74 29.39 -1.80
C ILE A 75 20.03 28.63 -2.91
N ASP A 76 20.58 28.64 -4.13
CA ASP A 76 20.09 27.81 -5.22
C ASP A 76 20.86 26.47 -5.35
N GLN A 77 20.41 25.61 -6.28
CA GLN A 77 21.08 24.31 -6.52
C GLN A 77 22.52 24.45 -7.05
N VAL A 78 22.84 25.51 -7.78
CA VAL A 78 24.19 25.73 -8.32
C VAL A 78 25.14 26.09 -7.18
N GLU A 79 24.69 26.97 -6.29
CA GLU A 79 25.43 27.37 -5.09
C GLU A 79 25.64 26.19 -4.14
N ALA A 80 24.58 25.44 -3.82
CA ALA A 80 24.68 24.24 -2.97
C ALA A 80 25.64 23.20 -3.56
N ASN A 81 25.56 22.96 -4.87
CA ASN A 81 26.42 22.02 -5.57
C ASN A 81 27.90 22.43 -5.50
N ALA A 82 28.21 23.72 -5.65
CA ALA A 82 29.57 24.24 -5.55
C ALA A 82 30.13 24.10 -4.13
N LEU A 83 29.33 24.40 -3.10
CA LEU A 83 29.73 24.28 -1.70
C LEU A 83 29.99 22.82 -1.32
N ILE A 84 29.07 21.91 -1.68
CA ILE A 84 29.19 20.47 -1.42
C ILE A 84 30.43 19.88 -2.10
N HIS A 85 30.68 20.21 -3.37
CA HIS A 85 31.85 19.70 -4.10
C HIS A 85 33.18 20.20 -3.51
N ALA A 86 33.20 21.42 -2.98
CA ALA A 86 34.37 21.97 -2.29
C ALA A 86 34.55 21.40 -0.86
N GLY A 87 33.57 20.65 -0.35
CA GLY A 87 33.59 20.12 1.01
C GLY A 87 33.26 21.17 2.09
N LEU A 88 32.63 22.28 1.71
CA LEU A 88 32.26 23.35 2.64
C LEU A 88 30.88 23.11 3.23
N ASP A 89 30.70 23.42 4.52
CA ASP A 89 29.41 23.39 5.23
C ASP A 89 29.12 24.67 6.01
N PHE A 90 27.85 24.93 6.29
CA PHE A 90 27.45 26.02 7.18
C PHE A 90 27.60 25.61 8.64
N ALA A 91 28.18 26.50 9.44
CA ALA A 91 28.27 26.32 10.87
C ALA A 91 26.87 26.29 11.51
N ALA A 92 26.72 25.57 12.62
CA ALA A 92 25.44 25.43 13.29
C ALA A 92 24.88 26.77 13.80
N GLY A 93 23.56 26.96 13.69
CA GLY A 93 22.83 28.11 14.22
C GLY A 93 22.14 28.92 13.13
N ASP A 94 22.74 29.01 11.95
CA ASP A 94 22.11 29.60 10.79
C ASP A 94 20.98 28.73 10.24
N THR A 95 20.08 29.34 9.48
CA THR A 95 18.99 28.66 8.79
C THR A 95 19.20 28.76 7.29
N ILE A 96 19.44 27.62 6.65
CA ILE A 96 19.74 27.54 5.22
C ILE A 96 18.55 26.91 4.50
N THR A 97 17.97 27.68 3.58
CA THR A 97 16.89 27.21 2.70
C THR A 97 17.42 27.00 1.29
N LEU A 98 17.39 25.77 0.79
CA LEU A 98 17.68 25.48 -0.60
C LEU A 98 16.45 25.77 -1.47
N ASN A 99 16.58 26.65 -2.44
CA ASN A 99 15.57 26.87 -3.47
C ASN A 99 15.81 25.95 -4.67
N VAL A 100 14.79 25.17 -4.99
CA VAL A 100 14.75 24.29 -6.15
C VAL A 100 13.68 24.80 -7.11
N ASP A 101 14.07 25.19 -8.31
CA ASP A 101 13.15 25.52 -9.40
C ASP A 101 13.10 24.34 -10.39
N THR A 102 12.09 23.49 -10.24
CA THR A 102 11.94 22.29 -11.08
C THR A 102 11.59 22.62 -12.53
N ALA A 103 11.06 23.82 -12.83
CA ALA A 103 10.82 24.25 -14.20
C ALA A 103 12.13 24.58 -14.94
N ALA A 104 13.15 25.02 -14.21
CA ALA A 104 14.47 25.34 -14.76
C ALA A 104 15.48 24.17 -14.67
N SER A 105 15.39 23.36 -13.62
CA SER A 105 16.41 22.35 -13.27
C SER A 105 15.97 20.90 -13.44
N GLY A 106 14.70 20.66 -13.81
CA GLY A 106 14.11 19.33 -13.86
C GLY A 106 13.57 18.87 -12.50
N THR A 107 13.00 17.68 -12.47
CA THR A 107 12.32 17.12 -11.29
C THR A 107 13.26 16.34 -10.37
N HIS A 108 14.58 16.42 -10.55
CA HIS A 108 15.55 15.68 -9.73
C HIS A 108 16.44 16.64 -8.95
N LEU A 109 16.64 16.37 -7.67
CA LEU A 109 17.59 17.08 -6.83
C LEU A 109 19.03 16.70 -7.23
N SER A 110 19.88 17.69 -7.47
CA SER A 110 21.25 17.44 -7.95
C SER A 110 22.19 16.84 -6.89
N ASN A 111 21.81 16.91 -5.63
CA ASN A 111 22.60 16.47 -4.47
C ASN A 111 21.79 15.49 -3.64
N SER A 112 22.47 14.60 -2.90
CA SER A 112 21.80 13.68 -2.00
C SER A 112 21.35 14.37 -0.70
N LEU A 113 20.35 13.80 -0.03
CA LEU A 113 19.90 14.25 1.29
C LEU A 113 21.04 14.21 2.32
N LYS A 114 21.93 13.23 2.20
CA LYS A 114 23.14 13.14 3.03
C LYS A 114 24.07 14.32 2.82
N ASP A 115 24.28 14.74 1.58
CA ASP A 115 25.17 15.86 1.27
C ASP A 115 24.54 17.20 1.68
N LEU A 116 23.24 17.36 1.52
CA LEU A 116 22.51 18.55 1.97
C LEU A 116 22.46 18.67 3.50
N ASN A 117 22.27 17.55 4.19
CA ASN A 117 22.39 17.50 5.64
C ASN A 117 23.81 17.87 6.12
N LYS A 118 24.85 17.43 5.40
CA LYS A 118 26.24 17.84 5.71
C LYS A 118 26.48 19.31 5.44
N LEU A 119 25.94 19.85 4.34
CA LEU A 119 26.03 21.28 4.02
C LEU A 119 25.34 22.14 5.10
N GLY A 120 24.38 21.58 5.84
CA GLY A 120 23.61 22.29 6.86
C GLY A 120 22.31 22.89 6.33
N VAL A 121 21.68 22.25 5.33
CA VAL A 121 20.39 22.69 4.78
C VAL A 121 19.24 22.27 5.70
N ASP A 122 18.50 23.25 6.21
CA ASP A 122 17.37 23.04 7.12
C ASP A 122 16.03 22.84 6.39
N ALA A 123 15.87 23.45 5.21
CA ALA A 123 14.63 23.38 4.45
C ALA A 123 14.88 23.43 2.95
N ILE A 124 14.01 22.77 2.18
CA ILE A 124 14.04 22.75 0.73
C ILE A 124 12.71 23.32 0.22
N MET A 125 12.79 24.49 -0.41
CA MET A 125 11.66 25.12 -1.08
C MET A 125 11.64 24.72 -2.55
N VAL A 126 10.66 23.92 -2.93
CA VAL A 126 10.46 23.48 -4.31
C VAL A 126 9.42 24.37 -4.99
N THR A 127 9.77 24.90 -6.16
CA THR A 127 8.92 25.75 -7.00
C THR A 127 8.90 25.22 -8.43
N GLY A 128 7.89 25.61 -9.22
CA GLY A 128 7.81 25.29 -10.65
C GLY A 128 7.19 23.94 -11.02
N GLY A 129 6.92 23.07 -10.04
CA GLY A 129 6.38 21.71 -10.24
C GLY A 129 5.74 21.15 -8.97
N ASP A 130 5.00 20.06 -9.13
CA ASP A 130 4.27 19.32 -8.09
C ASP A 130 4.96 18.02 -7.67
N GLN A 131 6.09 17.67 -8.29
CA GLN A 131 6.87 16.48 -7.97
C GLN A 131 8.38 16.74 -7.94
N ILE A 132 9.08 16.03 -7.07
CA ILE A 132 10.55 16.02 -7.02
C ILE A 132 11.09 14.64 -6.60
N ASN A 133 12.16 14.21 -7.24
CA ASN A 133 12.88 12.99 -6.92
C ASN A 133 14.18 13.35 -6.20
N VAL A 134 14.50 12.60 -5.15
CA VAL A 134 15.62 12.88 -4.25
C VAL A 134 16.39 11.60 -3.97
N ASP A 135 17.72 11.72 -3.86
CA ASP A 135 18.58 10.57 -3.54
C ASP A 135 18.94 10.59 -2.06
N LEU A 136 18.87 9.45 -1.37
CA LEU A 136 19.36 9.33 0.01
C LEU A 136 20.87 9.63 0.11
N GLY A 137 21.64 9.11 -0.84
CA GLY A 137 23.11 9.11 -0.83
C GLY A 137 23.68 7.83 -0.21
N ALA A 138 24.86 7.41 -0.68
CA ALA A 138 25.45 6.13 -0.28
C ALA A 138 25.70 6.04 1.24
N GLY A 139 25.21 4.96 1.88
CA GLY A 139 25.34 4.74 3.32
C GLY A 139 24.58 5.76 4.18
N ALA A 140 23.60 6.44 3.61
CA ALA A 140 22.69 7.33 4.35
C ALA A 140 21.86 6.59 5.38
N LEU A 141 21.52 5.33 5.11
CA LEU A 141 20.85 4.39 6.01
C LEU A 141 21.70 3.13 6.15
N SER A 142 21.62 2.50 7.32
CA SER A 142 22.05 1.11 7.51
C SER A 142 20.83 0.26 7.85
N ALA A 143 20.96 -1.07 7.81
CA ALA A 143 19.87 -1.99 8.16
C ALA A 143 19.27 -1.74 9.55
N ASN A 144 20.01 -1.12 10.48
CA ASN A 144 19.52 -0.77 11.82
C ASN A 144 18.99 0.68 11.91
N GLY A 145 18.85 1.38 10.79
CA GLY A 145 18.48 2.80 10.77
C GLY A 145 19.56 3.74 11.36
N THR A 146 20.74 3.22 11.72
CA THR A 146 21.90 4.01 12.17
C THR A 146 22.73 4.38 10.96
N GLY A 147 22.27 5.39 10.21
CA GLY A 147 22.92 5.87 9.01
C GLY A 147 23.70 7.16 9.22
N GLY A 148 24.24 7.73 8.13
CA GLY A 148 24.99 8.98 8.16
C GLY A 148 24.14 10.26 8.16
N ILE A 149 22.82 10.15 7.96
CA ILE A 149 21.90 11.29 8.00
C ILE A 149 21.39 11.48 9.44
N ASN A 150 21.40 12.74 9.91
CA ASN A 150 20.78 13.10 11.17
C ASN A 150 19.30 13.42 10.96
N PHE A 151 18.42 12.46 11.23
CA PHE A 151 16.97 12.66 11.15
C PHE A 151 16.38 13.51 12.30
N GLU A 152 17.19 13.96 13.27
CA GLU A 152 16.74 14.84 14.36
C GLU A 152 16.55 16.30 13.91
N LEU A 153 17.16 16.69 12.79
CA LEU A 153 17.00 18.01 12.15
C LEU A 153 16.46 17.78 10.74
N PRO A 154 15.16 17.48 10.57
CA PRO A 154 14.64 17.13 9.26
C PRO A 154 14.89 18.27 8.28
N THR A 155 15.47 17.94 7.12
CA THR A 155 15.38 18.81 5.96
C THR A 155 13.95 18.68 5.44
N LEU A 156 13.13 19.73 5.58
CA LEU A 156 11.72 19.68 5.16
C LEU A 156 11.57 20.01 3.66
N PHE A 157 10.92 19.12 2.93
CA PHE A 157 10.33 19.40 1.62
C PHE A 157 8.92 19.96 1.78
N GLY A 158 8.53 20.89 0.91
CA GLY A 158 7.13 21.32 0.82
C GLY A 158 6.64 22.26 1.94
N ASP A 159 7.48 22.64 2.91
CA ASP A 159 7.14 23.69 3.89
C ASP A 159 7.09 25.07 3.21
N LEU A 160 5.94 25.36 2.60
CA LEU A 160 5.69 26.57 1.82
C LEU A 160 5.64 27.84 2.69
N ASN A 161 5.38 27.70 3.99
CA ASN A 161 5.13 28.82 4.88
C ASN A 161 6.32 29.11 5.83
N GLY A 162 7.27 28.17 5.93
CA GLY A 162 8.52 28.30 6.68
C GLY A 162 8.35 28.17 8.20
N ASP A 163 7.24 27.59 8.68
CA ASP A 163 7.00 27.35 10.11
C ASP A 163 7.63 26.04 10.63
N ARG A 164 8.31 25.30 9.75
CA ARG A 164 8.97 24.01 10.01
C ARG A 164 7.99 22.91 10.43
N VAL A 165 6.74 23.03 10.02
CA VAL A 165 5.70 22.02 10.24
C VAL A 165 5.04 21.71 8.91
N LEU A 166 5.07 20.44 8.51
CA LEU A 166 4.41 20.03 7.29
C LEU A 166 2.90 19.81 7.55
N SER A 167 2.05 20.73 7.10
CA SER A 167 0.60 20.52 7.15
C SER A 167 0.12 19.56 6.07
N GLU A 168 -1.04 18.92 6.26
CA GLU A 168 -1.65 18.03 5.25
C GLU A 168 -1.76 18.69 3.86
N ARG A 169 -2.06 20.00 3.84
CA ARG A 169 -2.14 20.78 2.59
C ARG A 169 -0.78 20.95 1.94
N GLU A 170 0.28 21.11 2.71
CA GLU A 170 1.65 21.22 2.19
C GLU A 170 2.15 19.86 1.70
N ASN A 171 1.95 18.78 2.47
CA ASN A 171 2.29 17.43 2.02
C ASN A 171 1.55 17.05 0.73
N ALA A 172 0.27 17.41 0.62
CA ALA A 172 -0.49 17.14 -0.60
C ALA A 172 -0.12 18.03 -1.81
N ALA A 173 0.64 19.10 -1.61
CA ALA A 173 0.99 20.05 -2.68
C ALA A 173 2.28 19.68 -3.43
N LEU A 174 3.12 18.82 -2.84
CA LEU A 174 4.38 18.39 -3.41
C LEU A 174 4.55 16.89 -3.15
N SER A 175 4.59 16.09 -4.22
CA SER A 175 4.89 14.67 -4.14
C SER A 175 6.40 14.46 -4.22
N VAL A 176 6.99 13.86 -3.18
CA VAL A 176 8.43 13.62 -3.12
C VAL A 176 8.73 12.14 -3.23
N THR A 177 9.52 11.76 -4.23
CA THR A 177 9.97 10.39 -4.45
C THR A 177 11.42 10.21 -4.00
N LEU A 178 11.64 9.28 -3.08
CA LEU A 178 12.95 8.90 -2.59
C LEU A 178 13.53 7.76 -3.45
N ASN A 179 14.58 8.05 -4.21
CA ASN A 179 15.35 7.03 -4.89
C ASN A 179 16.27 6.34 -3.88
N ALA A 180 16.11 5.02 -3.77
CA ALA A 180 16.86 4.19 -2.84
C ALA A 180 17.33 2.89 -3.50
N ALA A 181 18.27 2.20 -2.86
CA ALA A 181 18.59 0.83 -3.25
C ALA A 181 17.67 -0.15 -2.52
N ALA A 182 17.45 -1.33 -3.11
CA ALA A 182 16.72 -2.42 -2.45
C ALA A 182 17.28 -2.80 -1.07
N SER A 183 18.59 -2.63 -0.85
CA SER A 183 19.22 -2.87 0.45
C SER A 183 18.85 -1.86 1.54
N ASP A 184 18.28 -0.72 1.17
CA ASP A 184 17.95 0.36 2.09
C ASP A 184 16.56 0.21 2.72
N VAL A 185 15.71 -0.69 2.19
CA VAL A 185 14.29 -0.82 2.58
C VAL A 185 14.12 -1.04 4.08
N ALA A 186 14.90 -1.93 4.70
CA ALA A 186 14.86 -2.13 6.15
C ALA A 186 15.23 -0.85 6.94
N GLY A 187 16.21 -0.08 6.44
CA GLY A 187 16.59 1.20 7.03
C GLY A 187 15.50 2.27 6.85
N ILE A 188 14.83 2.28 5.70
CA ILE A 188 13.73 3.17 5.37
C ILE A 188 12.53 2.87 6.27
N ALA A 189 12.14 1.61 6.42
CA ALA A 189 11.06 1.20 7.32
C ALA A 189 11.35 1.61 8.78
N ASN A 190 12.59 1.46 9.24
CA ASN A 190 13.01 1.92 10.57
C ASN A 190 12.97 3.45 10.75
N LYS A 191 12.95 4.22 9.66
CA LYS A 191 12.92 5.69 9.64
C LYS A 191 11.67 6.24 8.93
N ALA A 192 10.63 5.43 8.75
CA ALA A 192 9.47 5.77 7.95
C ALA A 192 8.80 7.07 8.43
N ASP A 193 8.53 7.18 9.74
CA ASP A 193 7.95 8.40 10.33
C ASP A 193 8.84 9.63 10.14
N ALA A 194 10.17 9.48 10.20
CA ALA A 194 11.09 10.59 10.03
C ALA A 194 11.16 11.04 8.56
N LEU A 195 11.12 10.09 7.62
CA LEU A 195 11.09 10.39 6.18
C LEU A 195 9.76 11.05 5.80
N SER A 196 8.64 10.55 6.31
CA SER A 196 7.33 11.19 6.15
C SER A 196 7.30 12.60 6.75
N ALA A 197 7.89 12.81 7.92
CA ALA A 197 8.04 14.15 8.51
C ALA A 197 8.95 15.10 7.72
N MET A 198 9.86 14.56 6.89
CA MET A 198 10.63 15.35 5.92
C MET A 198 9.82 15.68 4.66
N GLY A 199 8.63 15.10 4.49
CA GLY A 199 7.77 15.25 3.32
C GLY A 199 8.08 14.27 2.20
N ILE A 200 8.70 13.12 2.50
CA ILE A 200 8.82 12.01 1.55
C ILE A 200 7.48 11.27 1.47
N ASP A 201 7.00 10.99 0.26
CA ASP A 201 5.76 10.23 0.03
C ASP A 201 6.04 8.86 -0.59
N HIS A 202 6.88 8.81 -1.62
CA HIS A 202 7.11 7.60 -2.41
C HIS A 202 8.54 7.09 -2.29
N ILE A 203 8.73 5.78 -2.48
CA ILE A 203 10.02 5.10 -2.51
C ILE A 203 10.20 4.45 -3.88
N ASP A 204 11.19 4.87 -4.64
CA ASP A 204 11.59 4.25 -5.91
C ASP A 204 12.86 3.42 -5.68
N LEU A 205 12.79 2.11 -5.95
CA LEU A 205 13.92 1.20 -5.76
C LEU A 205 14.63 0.95 -7.09
N GLY A 206 15.87 1.43 -7.21
CA GLY A 206 16.67 1.18 -8.41
C GLY A 206 16.37 2.11 -9.60
N GLY A 207 15.52 3.12 -9.40
CA GLY A 207 15.28 4.21 -10.35
C GLY A 207 14.63 3.71 -11.63
N SER A 208 15.35 3.77 -12.74
CA SER A 208 14.80 3.29 -14.03
C SER A 208 14.75 1.76 -14.17
N ASN A 209 15.28 0.99 -13.23
CA ASN A 209 15.25 -0.47 -13.27
C ASN A 209 14.24 -0.99 -12.27
N ASN A 210 13.32 -1.84 -12.73
CA ASN A 210 12.42 -2.55 -11.85
C ASN A 210 13.22 -3.52 -10.97
N VAL A 211 13.09 -3.41 -9.66
CA VAL A 211 13.72 -4.30 -8.69
C VAL A 211 12.67 -5.17 -8.03
N SER A 212 13.07 -6.35 -7.54
CA SER A 212 12.21 -7.19 -6.71
C SER A 212 12.74 -7.21 -5.29
N VAL A 213 11.91 -6.80 -4.34
CA VAL A 213 12.25 -6.74 -2.92
C VAL A 213 11.21 -7.48 -2.12
N SER A 214 11.68 -8.14 -1.06
CA SER A 214 10.82 -8.75 -0.09
C SER A 214 10.91 -8.02 1.23
N ILE A 215 9.76 -7.75 1.84
CA ILE A 215 9.61 -7.07 3.12
C ILE A 215 8.83 -7.97 4.09
N ASP A 216 8.97 -7.74 5.39
CA ASP A 216 8.15 -8.40 6.40
C ASP A 216 6.94 -7.54 6.84
N GLN A 217 6.10 -8.10 7.72
CA GLN A 217 4.93 -7.38 8.23
C GLN A 217 5.27 -6.18 9.12
N VAL A 218 6.41 -6.19 9.81
CA VAL A 218 6.84 -5.07 10.66
C VAL A 218 7.24 -3.90 9.77
N GLU A 219 8.01 -4.18 8.71
CA GLU A 219 8.42 -3.20 7.71
C GLU A 219 7.21 -2.63 6.98
N ALA A 220 6.31 -3.48 6.48
CA ALA A 220 5.08 -3.02 5.81
C ALA A 220 4.20 -2.15 6.71
N ASN A 221 4.01 -2.55 7.98
CA ASN A 221 3.24 -1.76 8.94
C ASN A 221 3.88 -0.39 9.23
N ALA A 222 5.22 -0.31 9.33
CA ALA A 222 5.91 0.95 9.53
C ALA A 222 5.74 1.91 8.33
N LEU A 223 5.89 1.39 7.11
CA LEU A 223 5.73 2.17 5.87
C LEU A 223 4.28 2.67 5.71
N ILE A 224 3.30 1.78 5.89
CA ILE A 224 1.87 2.13 5.83
C ILE A 224 1.50 3.17 6.88
N HIS A 225 1.98 3.02 8.12
CA HIS A 225 1.69 3.96 9.20
C HIS A 225 2.24 5.36 8.91
N ALA A 226 3.44 5.43 8.34
CA ALA A 226 4.05 6.68 7.90
C ALA A 226 3.41 7.28 6.65
N GLY A 227 2.54 6.53 5.97
CA GLY A 227 1.90 6.94 4.72
C GLY A 227 2.82 6.85 3.49
N LEU A 228 3.90 6.07 3.57
CA LEU A 228 4.83 5.85 2.47
C LEU A 228 4.34 4.73 1.55
N ASP A 229 4.59 4.87 0.25
CA ASP A 229 4.35 3.82 -0.75
C ASP A 229 5.52 3.60 -1.70
N PHE A 230 5.60 2.42 -2.31
CA PHE A 230 6.56 2.14 -3.37
C PHE A 230 6.04 2.70 -4.70
N ALA A 231 6.92 3.41 -5.41
CA ALA A 231 6.66 3.92 -6.74
C ALA A 231 6.40 2.76 -7.72
N ALA A 232 5.64 3.05 -8.78
CA ALA A 232 5.29 2.03 -9.76
C ALA A 232 6.51 1.48 -10.51
N GLY A 233 6.53 0.16 -10.74
CA GLY A 233 7.54 -0.52 -11.54
C GLY A 233 8.30 -1.59 -10.75
N ASP A 234 8.48 -1.38 -9.46
CA ASP A 234 9.08 -2.37 -8.57
C ASP A 234 8.13 -3.53 -8.28
N THR A 235 8.72 -4.67 -7.90
CA THR A 235 7.99 -5.85 -7.42
C THR A 235 8.19 -5.99 -5.93
N ILE A 236 7.14 -5.81 -5.14
CA ILE A 236 7.20 -5.91 -3.69
C ILE A 236 6.48 -7.18 -3.23
N THR A 237 7.21 -8.05 -2.56
CA THR A 237 6.68 -9.29 -1.97
C THR A 237 6.65 -9.19 -0.44
N LEU A 238 5.45 -9.17 0.14
CA LEU A 238 5.28 -9.24 1.59
C LEU A 238 5.42 -10.68 2.07
N ASN A 239 6.37 -10.93 2.97
CA ASN A 239 6.51 -12.19 3.67
C ASN A 239 5.68 -12.20 4.95
N VAL A 240 4.85 -13.22 5.08
CA VAL A 240 4.02 -13.47 6.24
C VAL A 240 4.41 -14.82 6.84
N ASP A 241 4.80 -14.82 8.11
CA ASP A 241 5.03 -16.05 8.88
C ASP A 241 3.89 -16.21 9.88
N THR A 242 2.88 -17.01 9.53
CA THR A 242 1.71 -17.23 10.38
C THR A 242 2.02 -18.00 11.65
N ALA A 243 3.17 -18.69 11.72
CA ALA A 243 3.63 -19.32 12.96
C ALA A 243 4.12 -18.28 13.97
N ALA A 244 4.63 -17.13 13.49
CA ALA A 244 5.12 -16.03 14.33
C ALA A 244 4.07 -14.94 14.57
N SER A 245 3.27 -14.58 13.55
CA SER A 245 2.32 -13.45 13.60
C SER A 245 0.86 -13.87 13.81
N GLY A 246 0.56 -15.16 13.79
CA GLY A 246 -0.82 -15.66 13.71
C GLY A 246 -1.38 -15.63 12.29
N THR A 247 -2.63 -16.06 12.15
CA THR A 247 -3.30 -16.28 10.85
C THR A 247 -4.07 -15.06 10.36
N HIS A 248 -3.77 -13.84 10.83
CA HIS A 248 -4.45 -12.62 10.41
C HIS A 248 -3.42 -11.57 9.99
N LEU A 249 -3.63 -10.92 8.84
CA LEU A 249 -2.78 -9.85 8.36
C LEU A 249 -2.97 -8.59 9.20
N SER A 250 -1.87 -7.99 9.64
CA SER A 250 -1.91 -6.76 10.43
C SER A 250 -2.44 -5.53 9.66
N ASN A 251 -2.38 -5.57 8.33
CA ASN A 251 -2.78 -4.48 7.44
C ASN A 251 -3.90 -4.93 6.50
N SER A 252 -4.73 -3.98 6.06
CA SER A 252 -5.80 -4.28 5.11
C SER A 252 -5.31 -4.42 3.68
N LEU A 253 -6.07 -5.10 2.82
CA LEU A 253 -5.80 -5.19 1.38
C LEU A 253 -5.69 -3.82 0.72
N LYS A 254 -6.53 -2.87 1.16
CA LYS A 254 -6.46 -1.48 0.70
C LYS A 254 -5.12 -0.82 1.06
N ASP A 255 -4.62 -1.03 2.27
CA ASP A 255 -3.36 -0.43 2.69
C ASP A 255 -2.17 -1.08 2.00
N LEU A 256 -2.19 -2.40 1.81
CA LEU A 256 -1.15 -3.13 1.08
C LEU A 256 -1.14 -2.78 -0.41
N ASN A 257 -2.31 -2.58 -1.02
CA ASN A 257 -2.42 -2.12 -2.40
C ASN A 257 -1.88 -0.69 -2.57
N LYS A 258 -2.14 0.19 -1.59
CA LYS A 258 -1.57 1.54 -1.56
C LYS A 258 -0.07 1.53 -1.37
N LEU A 259 0.45 0.69 -0.48
CA LEU A 259 1.90 0.51 -0.27
C LEU A 259 2.60 0.04 -1.56
N GLY A 260 1.88 -0.59 -2.50
CA GLY A 260 2.45 -1.13 -3.73
C GLY A 260 2.88 -2.59 -3.62
N VAL A 261 2.25 -3.38 -2.73
CA VAL A 261 2.54 -4.81 -2.59
C VAL A 261 1.92 -5.61 -3.76
N ASP A 262 2.78 -6.26 -4.55
CA ASP A 262 2.39 -7.12 -5.68
C ASP A 262 1.99 -8.53 -5.24
N ALA A 263 2.68 -9.10 -4.26
CA ALA A 263 2.50 -10.49 -3.86
C ALA A 263 2.67 -10.66 -2.35
N ILE A 264 1.95 -11.62 -1.79
CA ILE A 264 1.99 -11.98 -0.38
C ILE A 264 2.36 -13.46 -0.29
N LEU A 265 3.56 -13.72 0.21
CA LEU A 265 4.06 -15.06 0.48
C LEU A 265 3.73 -15.45 1.92
N VAL A 266 2.83 -16.41 2.08
CA VAL A 266 2.43 -16.92 3.38
C VAL A 266 3.19 -18.21 3.68
N SER A 267 3.81 -18.26 4.85
CA SER A 267 4.52 -19.42 5.38
C SER A 267 4.03 -19.76 6.78
N GLY A 268 4.24 -21.00 7.23
CA GLY A 268 3.89 -21.44 8.59
C GLY A 268 2.45 -21.94 8.77
N GLY A 269 1.57 -21.81 7.77
CA GLY A 269 0.18 -22.25 7.80
C GLY A 269 -0.44 -22.36 6.41
N ASP A 270 -1.61 -22.97 6.32
CA ASP A 270 -2.42 -23.18 5.11
C ASP A 270 -3.64 -22.25 5.05
N GLN A 271 -3.81 -21.36 6.04
CA GLN A 271 -4.90 -20.40 6.10
C GLN A 271 -4.42 -19.02 6.54
N ILE A 272 -5.04 -17.99 5.97
CA ILE A 272 -4.86 -16.61 6.41
C ILE A 272 -6.15 -15.80 6.26
N ASN A 273 -6.36 -14.88 7.20
CA ASN A 273 -7.48 -13.97 7.20
C ASN A 273 -6.98 -12.54 6.94
N VAL A 274 -7.69 -11.81 6.08
CA VAL A 274 -7.27 -10.50 5.57
C VAL A 274 -8.43 -9.53 5.63
N ASP A 275 -8.16 -8.30 6.06
CA ASP A 275 -9.20 -7.28 6.10
C ASP A 275 -9.25 -6.53 4.77
N LEU A 276 -10.46 -6.30 4.25
CA LEU A 276 -10.63 -5.57 3.00
C LEU A 276 -10.19 -4.09 3.11
N GLY A 277 -10.47 -3.47 4.26
CA GLY A 277 -10.21 -2.05 4.55
C GLY A 277 -11.41 -1.14 4.25
N ALA A 278 -11.61 -0.10 5.08
CA ALA A 278 -12.79 0.75 4.99
C ALA A 278 -12.88 1.48 3.63
N GLY A 279 -14.02 1.35 2.95
CA GLY A 279 -14.27 1.97 1.64
C GLY A 279 -13.37 1.45 0.52
N ALA A 280 -12.81 0.25 0.68
CA ALA A 280 -12.03 -0.43 -0.34
C ALA A 280 -12.88 -0.82 -1.56
N LEU A 281 -14.15 -1.15 -1.34
CA LEU A 281 -15.14 -1.39 -2.38
C LEU A 281 -16.24 -0.33 -2.24
N SER A 282 -16.60 0.33 -3.35
CA SER A 282 -17.81 1.14 -3.41
C SER A 282 -18.82 0.46 -4.32
N ALA A 283 -20.11 0.62 -4.04
CA ALA A 283 -21.18 0.09 -4.90
C ALA A 283 -21.12 0.65 -6.34
N SER A 284 -20.43 1.78 -6.55
CA SER A 284 -20.16 2.37 -7.87
C SER A 284 -18.88 1.85 -8.55
N GLY A 285 -18.16 0.92 -7.94
CA GLY A 285 -16.92 0.35 -8.49
C GLY A 285 -15.70 1.28 -8.44
N THR A 286 -15.83 2.47 -7.82
CA THR A 286 -14.73 3.43 -7.58
C THR A 286 -14.08 3.18 -6.21
N GLY A 287 -13.90 1.90 -5.87
CA GLY A 287 -13.30 1.48 -4.61
C GLY A 287 -11.84 1.96 -4.48
N GLY A 288 -11.31 1.91 -3.26
CA GLY A 288 -9.92 2.30 -2.98
C GLY A 288 -8.86 1.31 -3.43
N ILE A 289 -9.22 0.08 -3.81
CA ILE A 289 -8.29 -0.95 -4.32
C ILE A 289 -8.21 -0.87 -5.84
N ASN A 290 -7.00 -0.82 -6.38
CA ASN A 290 -6.75 -1.02 -7.80
C ASN A 290 -6.62 -2.51 -8.12
N PHE A 291 -7.62 -3.06 -8.81
CA PHE A 291 -7.64 -4.46 -9.25
C PHE A 291 -6.92 -4.70 -10.60
N GLU A 292 -6.36 -3.67 -11.23
CA GLU A 292 -5.58 -3.83 -12.47
C GLU A 292 -4.19 -4.45 -12.21
N LEU A 293 -3.68 -4.31 -10.98
CA LEU A 293 -2.46 -4.95 -10.47
C LEU A 293 -2.81 -5.68 -9.17
N PRO A 294 -3.46 -6.86 -9.26
CA PRO A 294 -3.94 -7.56 -8.08
C PRO A 294 -2.78 -8.02 -7.21
N THR A 295 -2.88 -7.78 -5.90
CA THR A 295 -1.98 -8.38 -4.92
C THR A 295 -2.27 -9.88 -4.83
N LEU A 296 -1.28 -10.72 -5.13
CA LEU A 296 -1.46 -12.17 -5.23
C LEU A 296 -1.08 -12.88 -3.93
N PHE A 297 -2.01 -13.63 -3.35
CA PHE A 297 -1.76 -14.52 -2.23
C PHE A 297 -1.26 -15.87 -2.70
N GLY A 298 -0.15 -16.36 -2.13
CA GLY A 298 0.32 -17.72 -2.37
C GLY A 298 1.04 -17.94 -3.72
N ASP A 299 1.40 -16.87 -4.44
CA ASP A 299 2.31 -16.97 -5.59
C ASP A 299 3.72 -17.39 -5.13
N LEU A 300 3.91 -18.69 -5.02
CA LEU A 300 5.14 -19.31 -4.52
C LEU A 300 6.31 -19.19 -5.49
N ASN A 301 6.05 -18.96 -6.77
CA ASN A 301 7.06 -19.03 -7.82
C ASN A 301 7.42 -17.64 -8.40
N GLY A 302 6.62 -16.62 -8.09
CA GLY A 302 6.87 -15.22 -8.42
C GLY A 302 6.61 -14.87 -9.89
N ASP A 303 5.85 -15.70 -10.62
CA ASP A 303 5.47 -15.44 -12.02
C ASP A 303 4.24 -14.52 -12.16
N ARG A 304 3.70 -14.05 -11.03
CA ARG A 304 2.52 -13.20 -10.94
C ARG A 304 1.25 -13.85 -11.51
N LEU A 305 1.19 -15.17 -11.47
CA LEU A 305 0.02 -15.94 -11.87
C LEU A 305 -0.26 -16.99 -10.81
N LEU A 306 -1.52 -17.09 -10.39
CA LEU A 306 -1.92 -18.13 -9.46
C LEU A 306 -2.24 -19.42 -10.22
N SER A 307 -1.39 -20.45 -10.08
CA SER A 307 -1.73 -21.78 -10.60
C SER A 307 -2.75 -22.48 -9.71
N GLU A 308 -3.52 -23.44 -10.25
CA GLU A 308 -4.47 -24.25 -9.46
C GLU A 308 -3.83 -24.92 -8.24
N ARG A 309 -2.54 -25.22 -8.30
CA ARG A 309 -1.79 -25.81 -7.19
C ARG A 309 -1.45 -24.78 -6.11
N GLU A 310 -1.16 -23.55 -6.50
CA GLU A 310 -0.85 -22.47 -5.57
C GLU A 310 -2.12 -21.99 -4.86
N ASP A 311 -3.19 -21.76 -5.63
CA ASP A 311 -4.52 -21.44 -5.12
C ASP A 311 -5.01 -22.49 -4.10
N ALA A 312 -4.94 -23.78 -4.46
CA ALA A 312 -5.36 -24.85 -3.54
C ALA A 312 -4.44 -25.06 -2.33
N ALA A 313 -3.26 -24.41 -2.27
CA ALA A 313 -2.30 -24.59 -1.17
C ALA A 313 -2.51 -23.61 -0.01
N LEU A 314 -3.24 -22.51 -0.23
CA LEU A 314 -3.47 -21.46 0.75
C LEU A 314 -4.93 -21.04 0.70
N SER A 315 -5.65 -21.23 1.80
CA SER A 315 -7.03 -20.77 1.95
C SER A 315 -7.04 -19.36 2.54
N VAL A 316 -7.58 -18.40 1.80
CA VAL A 316 -7.64 -16.99 2.21
C VAL A 316 -9.07 -16.58 2.51
N THR A 317 -9.31 -16.14 3.75
CA THR A 317 -10.57 -15.54 4.18
C THR A 317 -10.47 -14.02 4.10
N LEU A 318 -11.42 -13.39 3.43
CA LEU A 318 -11.60 -11.95 3.37
C LEU A 318 -12.63 -11.51 4.42
N ASN A 319 -12.19 -10.79 5.44
CA ASN A 319 -13.08 -10.08 6.34
C ASN A 319 -13.61 -8.82 5.67
N ALA A 320 -14.93 -8.71 5.61
CA ALA A 320 -15.62 -7.55 5.07
C ALA A 320 -16.85 -7.16 5.91
N ALA A 321 -17.42 -5.99 5.63
CA ALA A 321 -18.71 -5.63 6.18
C ALA A 321 -19.83 -6.17 5.28
N ALA A 322 -21.00 -6.43 5.86
CA ALA A 322 -22.21 -6.80 5.12
C ALA A 322 -22.57 -5.83 3.99
N SER A 323 -22.23 -4.54 4.13
CA SER A 323 -22.44 -3.52 3.09
C SER A 323 -21.54 -3.71 1.87
N ASP A 324 -20.46 -4.46 1.97
CA ASP A 324 -19.47 -4.63 0.91
C ASP A 324 -19.85 -5.76 -0.06
N VAL A 325 -20.82 -6.62 0.29
CA VAL A 325 -21.17 -7.84 -0.48
C VAL A 325 -21.49 -7.55 -1.94
N ALA A 326 -22.25 -6.49 -2.24
CA ALA A 326 -22.51 -6.11 -3.63
C ALA A 326 -21.22 -5.71 -4.38
N GLY A 327 -20.30 -5.01 -3.71
CA GLY A 327 -19.00 -4.67 -4.25
C GLY A 327 -18.10 -5.89 -4.47
N ILE A 328 -18.13 -6.83 -3.52
CA ILE A 328 -17.40 -8.10 -3.59
C ILE A 328 -17.90 -8.93 -4.77
N ALA A 329 -19.22 -9.09 -4.91
CA ALA A 329 -19.81 -9.81 -6.03
C ALA A 329 -19.44 -9.17 -7.39
N ASN A 330 -19.42 -7.84 -7.48
CA ASN A 330 -18.97 -7.13 -8.68
C ASN A 330 -17.49 -7.31 -9.00
N LYS A 331 -16.67 -7.71 -8.00
CA LYS A 331 -15.22 -7.94 -8.12
C LYS A 331 -14.84 -9.40 -7.85
N ALA A 332 -15.79 -10.33 -7.91
CA ALA A 332 -15.58 -11.71 -7.50
C ALA A 332 -14.44 -12.38 -8.28
N ASP A 333 -14.44 -12.25 -9.61
CA ASP A 333 -13.36 -12.80 -10.46
C ASP A 333 -11.98 -12.19 -10.13
N ALA A 334 -11.93 -10.90 -9.78
CA ALA A 334 -10.69 -10.23 -9.44
C ALA A 334 -10.17 -10.66 -8.05
N LEU A 335 -11.07 -10.85 -7.09
CA LEU A 335 -10.74 -11.37 -5.76
C LEU A 335 -10.30 -12.83 -5.82
N SER A 336 -10.97 -13.66 -6.62
CA SER A 336 -10.52 -15.03 -6.88
C SER A 336 -9.15 -15.05 -7.57
N ALA A 337 -8.90 -14.16 -8.54
CA ALA A 337 -7.58 -14.03 -9.15
C ALA A 337 -6.48 -13.56 -8.18
N MET A 338 -6.86 -12.90 -7.07
CA MET A 338 -5.95 -12.59 -5.96
C MET A 338 -5.68 -13.79 -5.05
N GLY A 339 -6.43 -14.89 -5.19
CA GLY A 339 -6.36 -16.06 -4.31
C GLY A 339 -7.26 -15.93 -3.08
N ILE A 340 -8.31 -15.11 -3.11
CA ILE A 340 -9.34 -15.09 -2.07
C ILE A 340 -10.31 -16.26 -2.29
N ASP A 341 -10.60 -17.02 -1.23
CA ASP A 341 -11.55 -18.15 -1.28
C ASP A 341 -12.84 -17.83 -0.52
N HIS A 342 -12.71 -17.35 0.72
CA HIS A 342 -13.81 -17.24 1.64
C HIS A 342 -14.12 -15.78 1.98
N ILE A 343 -15.39 -15.47 2.26
CA ILE A 343 -15.85 -14.16 2.71
C ILE A 343 -16.44 -14.31 4.11
N ASP A 344 -15.83 -13.65 5.10
CA ASP A 344 -16.35 -13.57 6.47
C ASP A 344 -16.96 -12.18 6.68
N LEU A 345 -18.24 -12.12 7.04
CA LEU A 345 -18.95 -10.86 7.26
C LEU A 345 -19.05 -10.55 8.75
N GLY A 346 -18.44 -9.44 9.17
CA GLY A 346 -18.52 -9.02 10.57
C GLY A 346 -17.62 -9.80 11.54
N GLY A 347 -16.76 -10.69 11.01
CA GLY A 347 -15.71 -11.38 11.74
C GLY A 347 -16.28 -12.31 12.80
N SER A 348 -16.07 -12.00 14.08
CA SER A 348 -16.60 -12.83 15.17
C SER A 348 -18.12 -12.70 15.39
N ASN A 349 -18.80 -11.78 14.70
CA ASN A 349 -20.25 -11.59 14.84
C ASN A 349 -20.98 -12.18 13.64
N ASN A 350 -21.94 -13.05 13.89
CA ASN A 350 -22.82 -13.56 12.85
C ASN A 350 -23.69 -12.42 12.30
N VAL A 351 -23.62 -12.15 11.01
CA VAL A 351 -24.44 -11.15 10.32
C VAL A 351 -25.48 -11.83 9.44
N SER A 352 -26.60 -11.17 9.20
CA SER A 352 -27.59 -11.60 8.20
C SER A 352 -27.55 -10.66 7.00
N VAL A 353 -27.32 -11.22 5.81
CA VAL A 353 -27.25 -10.47 4.55
C VAL A 353 -28.16 -11.10 3.53
N SER A 354 -28.80 -10.26 2.73
CA SER A 354 -29.54 -10.70 1.56
C SER A 354 -28.77 -10.38 0.29
N ILE A 355 -28.64 -11.34 -0.62
CA ILE A 355 -28.03 -11.19 -1.94
C ILE A 355 -29.04 -11.48 -3.03
N ASP A 356 -28.85 -10.98 -4.25
CA ASP A 356 -29.66 -11.35 -5.40
C ASP A 356 -29.05 -12.49 -6.23
N GLN A 357 -29.76 -12.91 -7.28
CA GLN A 357 -29.28 -13.99 -8.16
C GLN A 357 -28.06 -13.61 -9.01
N VAL A 358 -27.88 -12.33 -9.34
CA VAL A 358 -26.71 -11.85 -10.11
C VAL A 358 -25.48 -11.92 -9.23
N GLU A 359 -25.59 -11.43 -7.99
CA GLU A 359 -24.53 -11.48 -6.99
C GLU A 359 -24.14 -12.92 -6.66
N ALA A 360 -25.12 -13.79 -6.38
CA ALA A 360 -24.85 -15.20 -6.11
C ALA A 360 -24.18 -15.92 -7.29
N ASN A 361 -24.60 -15.63 -8.52
CA ASN A 361 -24.00 -16.21 -9.71
C ASN A 361 -22.55 -15.75 -9.91
N ALA A 362 -22.25 -14.47 -9.64
CA ALA A 362 -20.88 -13.95 -9.73
C ALA A 362 -19.96 -14.62 -8.70
N LEU A 363 -20.40 -14.70 -7.44
CA LEU A 363 -19.63 -15.34 -6.36
C LEU A 363 -19.37 -16.83 -6.64
N ILE A 364 -20.40 -17.58 -7.05
CA ILE A 364 -20.27 -19.00 -7.41
C ILE A 364 -19.35 -19.21 -8.61
N HIS A 365 -19.43 -18.34 -9.62
CA HIS A 365 -18.58 -18.46 -10.80
C HIS A 365 -17.10 -18.24 -10.49
N ALA A 366 -16.82 -17.27 -9.61
CA ALA A 366 -15.49 -17.01 -9.09
C ALA A 366 -15.01 -18.06 -8.08
N GLY A 367 -15.88 -18.98 -7.64
CA GLY A 367 -15.55 -20.00 -6.65
C GLY A 367 -15.51 -19.50 -5.20
N LEU A 368 -16.01 -18.28 -4.93
CA LEU A 368 -16.06 -17.71 -3.59
C LEU A 368 -17.22 -18.28 -2.76
N ASP A 369 -17.00 -18.46 -1.46
CA ASP A 369 -18.04 -18.84 -0.50
C ASP A 369 -18.04 -17.98 0.77
N PHE A 370 -19.18 -17.90 1.44
CA PHE A 370 -19.27 -17.27 2.76
C PHE A 370 -18.75 -18.23 3.84
N ALA A 371 -17.89 -17.72 4.71
CA ALA A 371 -17.40 -18.44 5.87
C ALA A 371 -18.54 -18.80 6.83
N ALA A 372 -18.35 -19.85 7.61
CA ALA A 372 -19.40 -20.34 8.50
C ALA A 372 -19.73 -19.35 9.63
N GLY A 373 -21.02 -19.18 9.92
CA GLY A 373 -21.51 -18.37 11.04
C GLY A 373 -22.48 -17.28 10.60
N ASP A 374 -22.25 -16.70 9.43
CA ASP A 374 -23.16 -15.75 8.81
C ASP A 374 -24.44 -16.41 8.32
N THR A 375 -25.45 -15.58 8.08
CA THR A 375 -26.72 -15.99 7.51
C THR A 375 -26.94 -15.30 6.18
N ILE A 376 -26.99 -16.09 5.12
CA ILE A 376 -27.13 -15.59 3.77
C ILE A 376 -28.50 -15.96 3.23
N THR A 377 -29.30 -14.94 2.91
CA THR A 377 -30.61 -15.08 2.25
C THR A 377 -30.49 -14.74 0.77
N LEU A 378 -30.77 -15.69 -0.11
CA LEU A 378 -30.88 -15.42 -1.54
C LEU A 378 -32.27 -14.87 -1.86
N ASN A 379 -32.31 -13.65 -2.40
CA ASN A 379 -33.52 -13.02 -2.91
C ASN A 379 -33.73 -13.40 -4.38
N VAL A 380 -34.87 -14.01 -4.66
CA VAL A 380 -35.29 -14.41 -6.00
C VAL A 380 -36.56 -13.68 -6.36
N ASP A 381 -36.47 -12.74 -7.30
CA ASP A 381 -37.64 -12.13 -7.93
C ASP A 381 -38.00 -12.88 -9.21
N THR A 382 -38.97 -13.76 -9.13
CA THR A 382 -39.43 -14.57 -10.28
C THR A 382 -40.17 -13.75 -11.34
N ALA A 383 -40.65 -12.54 -11.02
CA ALA A 383 -41.23 -11.63 -12.00
C ALA A 383 -40.13 -11.01 -12.90
N ALA A 384 -38.94 -10.79 -12.34
CA ALA A 384 -37.78 -10.24 -13.06
C ALA A 384 -36.89 -11.31 -13.70
N SER A 385 -36.72 -12.47 -13.05
CA SER A 385 -35.73 -13.50 -13.41
C SER A 385 -36.33 -14.80 -13.98
N GLY A 386 -37.66 -14.88 -14.05
CA GLY A 386 -38.38 -16.10 -14.44
C GLY A 386 -38.51 -17.09 -13.29
N THR A 387 -39.16 -18.22 -13.55
CA THR A 387 -39.52 -19.22 -12.52
C THR A 387 -38.43 -20.25 -12.26
N HIS A 388 -37.15 -19.94 -12.49
CA HIS A 388 -36.03 -20.88 -12.36
C HIS A 388 -34.89 -20.27 -11.55
N LEU A 389 -34.28 -21.05 -10.66
CA LEU A 389 -32.99 -20.67 -10.06
C LEU A 389 -31.89 -20.73 -11.12
N SER A 390 -31.04 -19.71 -11.15
CA SER A 390 -29.88 -19.66 -12.06
C SER A 390 -28.78 -20.64 -11.66
N ASN A 391 -28.71 -20.97 -10.37
CA ASN A 391 -27.71 -21.86 -9.78
C ASN A 391 -28.36 -23.13 -9.22
N SER A 392 -27.58 -24.20 -9.07
CA SER A 392 -28.06 -25.42 -8.42
C SER A 392 -28.06 -25.29 -6.89
N LEU A 393 -28.87 -26.10 -6.20
CA LEU A 393 -28.87 -26.13 -4.73
C LEU A 393 -27.52 -26.58 -4.16
N LYS A 394 -26.76 -27.40 -4.89
CA LYS A 394 -25.40 -27.75 -4.52
C LYS A 394 -24.47 -26.54 -4.56
N ASP A 395 -24.58 -25.69 -5.56
CA ASP A 395 -23.73 -24.50 -5.68
C ASP A 395 -24.12 -23.44 -4.65
N LEU A 396 -25.42 -23.24 -4.42
CA LEU A 396 -25.93 -22.36 -3.36
C LEU A 396 -25.53 -22.84 -1.96
N ASN A 397 -25.51 -24.15 -1.73
CA ASN A 397 -25.02 -24.73 -0.48
C ASN A 397 -23.51 -24.52 -0.32
N LYS A 398 -22.73 -24.60 -1.41
CA LYS A 398 -21.29 -24.30 -1.36
C LYS A 398 -21.03 -22.83 -1.08
N LEU A 399 -21.80 -21.93 -1.69
CA LEU A 399 -21.74 -20.49 -1.43
C LEU A 399 -22.04 -20.15 0.03
N GLY A 400 -22.76 -21.01 0.76
CA GLY A 400 -23.18 -20.76 2.14
C GLY A 400 -24.56 -20.11 2.27
N VAL A 401 -25.46 -20.32 1.29
CA VAL A 401 -26.85 -19.81 1.37
C VAL A 401 -27.68 -20.62 2.36
N ASP A 402 -28.20 -19.95 3.39
CA ASP A 402 -29.04 -20.54 4.43
C ASP A 402 -30.54 -20.56 4.05
N ALA A 403 -31.00 -19.52 3.37
CA ALA A 403 -32.41 -19.33 3.03
C ALA A 403 -32.59 -18.75 1.63
N ILE A 404 -33.69 -19.10 0.97
CA ILE A 404 -34.08 -18.57 -0.34
C ILE A 404 -35.46 -17.92 -0.21
N MET A 405 -35.48 -16.59 -0.31
CA MET A 405 -36.72 -15.81 -0.34
C MET A 405 -37.17 -15.64 -1.79
N VAL A 406 -38.33 -16.21 -2.12
CA VAL A 406 -38.91 -16.11 -3.47
C VAL A 406 -40.06 -15.12 -3.48
N THR A 407 -40.02 -14.17 -4.41
CA THR A 407 -41.03 -13.12 -4.61
C THR A 407 -41.45 -13.06 -6.08
N GLY A 408 -42.58 -12.40 -6.37
CA GLY A 408 -43.03 -12.13 -7.75
C GLY A 408 -43.82 -13.25 -8.44
N GLY A 409 -43.93 -14.44 -7.85
CA GLY A 409 -44.64 -15.58 -8.46
C GLY A 409 -44.85 -16.76 -7.49
N ASP A 410 -45.83 -17.60 -7.82
CA ASP A 410 -46.29 -18.70 -6.95
C ASP A 410 -45.48 -20.00 -7.14
N GLN A 411 -44.57 -20.04 -8.13
CA GLN A 411 -43.82 -21.24 -8.48
C GLN A 411 -42.36 -20.96 -8.79
N ILE A 412 -41.48 -21.86 -8.35
CA ILE A 412 -40.06 -21.86 -8.70
C ILE A 412 -39.59 -23.26 -9.04
N ASN A 413 -38.74 -23.38 -10.05
CA ASN A 413 -38.10 -24.62 -10.46
C ASN A 413 -36.62 -24.59 -10.07
N VAL A 414 -36.16 -25.65 -9.42
CA VAL A 414 -34.82 -25.74 -8.84
C VAL A 414 -34.08 -26.95 -9.40
N ASP A 415 -32.77 -26.81 -9.61
CA ASP A 415 -31.87 -27.91 -9.94
C ASP A 415 -31.12 -28.31 -8.67
N LEU A 416 -31.01 -29.62 -8.40
CA LEU A 416 -30.20 -30.12 -7.29
C LEU A 416 -28.70 -30.01 -7.59
N GLY A 417 -28.31 -30.09 -8.86
CA GLY A 417 -26.92 -30.15 -9.28
C GLY A 417 -26.38 -31.58 -9.36
N ALA A 418 -25.38 -31.78 -10.22
CA ALA A 418 -24.81 -33.10 -10.47
C ALA A 418 -24.17 -33.71 -9.21
N GLY A 419 -24.53 -34.96 -8.90
CA GLY A 419 -24.02 -35.70 -7.74
C GLY A 419 -24.52 -35.19 -6.39
N ALA A 420 -25.53 -34.31 -6.36
CA ALA A 420 -26.17 -33.83 -5.13
C ALA A 420 -26.79 -34.96 -4.31
N LEU A 421 -27.34 -35.97 -4.99
CA LEU A 421 -27.87 -37.19 -4.39
C LEU A 421 -26.96 -38.35 -4.80
N SER A 422 -26.27 -38.97 -3.84
CA SER A 422 -25.47 -40.18 -4.09
C SER A 422 -26.16 -41.40 -3.49
N ALA A 423 -25.98 -42.56 -4.14
CA ALA A 423 -26.55 -43.83 -3.71
C ALA A 423 -26.12 -44.28 -2.30
N SER A 424 -24.97 -43.77 -1.85
CA SER A 424 -24.37 -44.03 -0.55
C SER A 424 -24.82 -43.06 0.55
N GLY A 425 -25.70 -42.09 0.26
CA GLY A 425 -26.12 -41.07 1.23
C GLY A 425 -25.04 -40.04 1.56
N THR A 426 -23.88 -40.10 0.92
CA THR A 426 -22.78 -39.11 0.99
C THR A 426 -23.00 -37.97 -0.02
N GLY A 427 -24.26 -37.70 -0.39
CA GLY A 427 -24.60 -36.66 -1.35
C GLY A 427 -24.21 -35.28 -0.82
N GLY A 428 -23.75 -34.39 -1.70
CA GLY A 428 -23.14 -33.11 -1.31
C GLY A 428 -24.09 -32.01 -0.81
N ILE A 429 -25.38 -32.30 -0.60
CA ILE A 429 -26.35 -31.35 -0.04
C ILE A 429 -26.77 -31.81 1.35
N ASN A 430 -26.59 -30.95 2.35
CA ASN A 430 -27.12 -31.18 3.68
C ASN A 430 -28.60 -30.75 3.74
N PHE A 431 -29.52 -31.71 3.72
CA PHE A 431 -30.96 -31.44 3.85
C PHE A 431 -31.42 -31.21 5.31
N GLU A 432 -30.51 -31.18 6.29
CA GLU A 432 -30.86 -30.98 7.70
C GLU A 432 -31.11 -29.51 8.11
N LEU A 433 -31.04 -28.54 7.18
CA LEU A 433 -31.33 -27.13 7.46
C LEU A 433 -32.86 -26.83 7.44
N PRO A 434 -33.40 -26.03 8.39
CA PRO A 434 -34.79 -25.58 8.34
C PRO A 434 -35.02 -24.53 7.24
N THR A 435 -36.14 -24.66 6.54
CA THR A 435 -36.82 -23.65 5.68
C THR A 435 -35.98 -22.96 4.60
N LEU A 436 -35.28 -23.73 3.76
CA LEU A 436 -34.56 -23.20 2.59
C LEU A 436 -35.47 -22.43 1.61
N PHE A 437 -36.78 -22.68 1.59
CA PHE A 437 -37.73 -22.00 0.70
C PHE A 437 -38.97 -21.53 1.46
N GLY A 438 -39.50 -20.38 1.05
CA GLY A 438 -40.85 -19.94 1.41
C GLY A 438 -40.97 -19.19 2.73
N ASP A 439 -39.90 -19.06 3.51
CA ASP A 439 -39.86 -18.16 4.67
C ASP A 439 -39.84 -16.71 4.19
N LEU A 440 -41.01 -16.07 4.21
CA LEU A 440 -41.22 -14.71 3.72
C LEU A 440 -40.87 -13.65 4.78
N ASN A 441 -40.79 -14.04 6.04
CA ASN A 441 -40.64 -13.13 7.16
C ASN A 441 -39.23 -13.19 7.79
N GLY A 442 -38.44 -14.21 7.43
CA GLY A 442 -37.04 -14.38 7.83
C GLY A 442 -36.85 -14.95 9.23
N ASP A 443 -37.90 -15.47 9.88
CA ASP A 443 -37.85 -16.05 11.23
C ASP A 443 -37.39 -17.53 11.25
N ARG A 444 -37.12 -18.11 10.08
CA ARG A 444 -36.70 -19.50 9.85
C ARG A 444 -37.73 -20.53 10.32
N VAL A 445 -38.99 -20.14 10.38
CA VAL A 445 -40.12 -20.99 10.71
C VAL A 445 -41.15 -20.89 9.62
N LEU A 446 -41.36 -21.98 8.88
CA LEU A 446 -42.35 -22.01 7.81
C LEU A 446 -43.75 -22.09 8.43
N SER A 447 -44.48 -20.98 8.46
CA SER A 447 -45.88 -20.98 8.85
C SER A 447 -46.74 -21.70 7.79
N GLU A 448 -47.93 -22.16 8.17
CA GLU A 448 -48.88 -22.76 7.22
C GLU A 448 -49.24 -21.81 6.06
N ARG A 449 -49.18 -20.50 6.30
CA ARG A 449 -49.43 -19.47 5.28
C ARG A 449 -48.26 -19.38 4.30
N GLU A 450 -47.04 -19.45 4.79
CA GLU A 450 -45.82 -19.42 4.00
C GLU A 450 -45.64 -20.71 3.18
N ASP A 451 -45.87 -21.87 3.78
CA ASP A 451 -45.85 -23.17 3.11
C ASP A 451 -46.90 -23.28 1.98
N ALA A 452 -48.04 -22.58 2.11
CA ALA A 452 -49.06 -22.55 1.08
C ALA A 452 -48.78 -21.52 -0.04
N ALA A 453 -47.88 -20.58 0.19
CA ALA A 453 -47.65 -19.44 -0.70
C ALA A 453 -46.69 -19.75 -1.87
N LEU A 454 -45.88 -20.80 -1.77
CA LEU A 454 -44.83 -21.11 -2.76
C LEU A 454 -44.84 -22.59 -3.16
N SER A 455 -44.90 -22.86 -4.47
CA SER A 455 -44.71 -24.21 -5.03
C SER A 455 -43.30 -24.37 -5.60
N VAL A 456 -42.48 -25.20 -4.97
CA VAL A 456 -41.14 -25.56 -5.41
C VAL A 456 -41.17 -26.84 -6.24
N THR A 457 -40.64 -26.78 -7.46
CA THR A 457 -40.53 -27.92 -8.39
C THR A 457 -39.08 -28.35 -8.54
N LEU A 458 -38.77 -29.62 -8.30
CA LEU A 458 -37.43 -30.19 -8.46
C LEU A 458 -37.24 -30.77 -9.86
N ASN A 459 -36.22 -30.29 -10.59
CA ASN A 459 -35.89 -30.77 -11.95
C ASN A 459 -34.85 -31.90 -11.93
N ARG A 460 -35.06 -32.94 -12.74
CA ARG A 460 -34.15 -34.08 -12.93
C ARG A 460 -33.20 -33.84 -14.11
N ARG A 461 -32.08 -33.14 -13.91
CA ARG A 461 -31.01 -33.05 -14.93
C ARG A 461 -29.72 -33.74 -14.49
N SER A 462 -29.75 -35.07 -14.36
CA SER A 462 -28.64 -36.01 -14.66
C SER A 462 -29.08 -37.44 -14.35
N LEU A 463 -28.95 -38.33 -15.34
CA LEU A 463 -29.55 -39.68 -15.41
C LEU A 463 -28.92 -40.69 -14.41
N GLU A 464 -29.76 -41.54 -13.81
CA GLU A 464 -29.67 -43.03 -13.79
C GLU A 464 -30.51 -43.61 -12.63
N THR A 465 -31.55 -44.36 -13.00
CA THR A 465 -32.36 -45.30 -12.18
C THR A 465 -32.40 -45.10 -10.66
N TRP A 466 -33.44 -44.46 -10.15
CA TRP A 466 -33.84 -44.57 -8.74
C TRP A 466 -35.32 -44.96 -8.61
N GLN A 467 -35.55 -46.04 -7.84
CA GLN A 467 -36.87 -46.47 -7.40
C GLN A 467 -37.35 -45.59 -6.24
N ALA A 468 -38.65 -45.28 -6.28
CA ALA A 468 -39.34 -44.35 -5.40
C ALA A 468 -39.12 -44.63 -3.90
N LEU A 469 -38.66 -43.61 -3.17
CA LEU A 469 -38.78 -43.51 -1.71
C LEU A 469 -40.09 -42.77 -1.33
N PRO A 470 -40.66 -43.04 -0.15
CA PRO A 470 -42.05 -42.74 0.16
C PRO A 470 -42.30 -41.24 0.37
N THR A 471 -43.40 -40.79 -0.20
CA THR A 471 -43.96 -39.44 -0.11
C THR A 471 -44.22 -39.02 1.35
N ARG A 472 -43.36 -38.19 1.93
CA ARG A 472 -43.82 -37.17 2.87
C ARG A 472 -44.21 -35.94 2.04
N GLN A 473 -45.51 -35.74 1.87
CA GLN A 473 -46.06 -34.51 1.31
C GLN A 473 -45.87 -33.39 2.33
N THR A 474 -44.86 -32.54 2.14
CA THR A 474 -45.01 -31.11 2.40
C THR A 474 -45.58 -30.46 1.13
N PRO A 475 -46.61 -29.61 1.20
CA PRO A 475 -47.23 -28.93 0.05
C PRO A 475 -46.23 -28.20 -0.87
N CYS A 476 -45.15 -27.65 -0.31
CA CYS A 476 -44.13 -26.91 -1.04
C CYS A 476 -43.32 -27.73 -2.06
N LEU A 477 -43.07 -29.03 -1.87
CA LEU A 477 -42.07 -29.75 -2.66
C LEU A 477 -42.72 -30.76 -3.63
N ARG A 478 -42.73 -30.44 -4.93
CA ARG A 478 -43.23 -31.34 -5.99
C ARG A 478 -42.11 -31.82 -6.91
N TRP A 479 -42.08 -33.12 -7.17
CA TRP A 479 -41.17 -33.70 -8.15
C TRP A 479 -41.72 -33.49 -9.57
N ALA A 480 -40.94 -32.86 -10.45
CA ALA A 480 -41.25 -32.90 -11.88
C ALA A 480 -41.00 -34.33 -12.40
N SER A 481 -41.99 -34.88 -13.11
CA SER A 481 -41.93 -36.22 -13.70
C SER A 481 -40.90 -36.32 -14.82
#